data_AF-A0A060CHM5-F1
#
_entry.id   AF-A0A060CHM5-F1
#
_cell.length_a   1.000
_cell.length_b   1.000
_cell.length_c   1.000
_cell.angle_alpha   90.00
_cell.angle_beta   90.00
_cell.angle_gamma   90.00
#
_symmetry.space_group_name_H-M   'P 1'
#
loop_
_entity.id
_entity.type
_entity.pdbx_description
1 polymer ?
#
loop_
_entity_poly.entity_id
_entity_poly.type
_entity_poly.pdbx_seq_one_letter_code
_entity_poly.pdbx_strand_id
1 'polypeptide(L)'
;ELIAKRAKLLPYQIGSQGQLLEWMEEYKETDLHHRHLSHLFGLYPGHDISPMKTPELAKAAAKSFEIRGDDGTGWSKAWKINLPRVYSMVTMLIK
;
A
#
# COMPACT_ATOMS: atom_id res chain seq x y z
N GLU A 1 -15.53 4.83 -23.55
CA GLU A 1 -15.60 3.39 -23.20
C GLU A 1 -14.74 3.01 -21.98
N LEU A 2 -13.44 3.34 -21.94
CA LEU A 2 -12.51 2.89 -20.88
C LEU A 2 -12.86 3.37 -19.46
N ILE A 3 -13.32 4.62 -19.30
CA ILE A 3 -13.69 5.19 -17.99
C ILE A 3 -14.83 4.38 -17.35
N ALA A 4 -15.84 4.02 -18.13
CA ALA A 4 -16.98 3.22 -17.67
C ALA A 4 -16.58 1.79 -17.28
N LYS A 5 -15.52 1.22 -17.89
CA LYS A 5 -14.97 -0.08 -17.51
C LYS A 5 -14.12 0.00 -16.25
N ARG A 6 -13.30 1.05 -16.09
CA ARG A 6 -12.49 1.28 -14.87
C ARG A 6 -13.35 1.34 -13.60
N ALA A 7 -14.52 1.97 -13.67
CA ALA A 7 -15.44 2.06 -12.54
C ALA A 7 -16.03 0.71 -12.08
N LYS A 8 -15.90 -0.35 -12.89
CA LYS A 8 -16.35 -1.71 -12.56
C LYS A 8 -15.26 -2.56 -11.91
N LEU A 9 -14.02 -2.06 -11.82
CA LEU A 9 -12.94 -2.74 -11.12
C LEU A 9 -13.23 -2.73 -9.62
N LEU A 10 -12.84 -3.81 -8.96
CA LEU A 10 -12.98 -3.91 -7.51
C LEU A 10 -12.13 -2.81 -6.84
N PRO A 11 -12.71 -2.00 -5.94
CA PRO A 11 -11.95 -1.00 -5.21
C PRO A 11 -10.99 -1.66 -4.23
N TYR A 12 -10.01 -0.90 -3.77
CA TYR A 12 -9.14 -1.30 -2.68
C TYR A 12 -9.94 -1.67 -1.43
N GLN A 13 -9.47 -2.69 -0.72
CA GLN A 13 -10.09 -3.15 0.51
C GLN A 13 -9.10 -3.10 1.67
N ILE A 14 -9.62 -2.82 2.85
CA ILE A 14 -8.86 -2.77 4.10
C ILE A 14 -9.22 -4.03 4.90
N GLY A 15 -8.21 -4.81 5.25
CA GLY A 15 -8.37 -6.05 6.01
C GLY A 15 -8.56 -5.82 7.51
N SER A 16 -8.80 -6.92 8.22
CA SER A 16 -9.08 -6.93 9.65
C SER A 16 -7.95 -6.37 10.54
N GLN A 17 -6.69 -6.42 10.08
CA GLN A 17 -5.53 -5.87 10.80
C GLN A 17 -5.25 -4.40 10.41
N GLY A 18 -6.13 -3.77 9.64
CA GLY A 18 -5.97 -2.42 9.11
C GLY A 18 -4.99 -2.34 7.93
N GLN A 19 -4.60 -3.46 7.35
CA GLN A 19 -3.73 -3.57 6.18
C GLN A 19 -4.50 -3.40 4.86
N LEU A 20 -3.82 -2.99 3.81
CA LEU A 20 -4.34 -3.05 2.44
C LEU A 20 -4.31 -4.51 1.99
N LEU A 21 -5.44 -5.04 1.53
CA LEU A 21 -5.49 -6.43 1.08
C LEU A 21 -4.69 -6.63 -0.22
N GLU A 22 -3.87 -7.67 -0.24
CA GLU A 22 -3.12 -8.07 -1.45
C GLU A 22 -4.01 -8.79 -2.47
N TRP A 23 -5.09 -9.40 -1.99
CA TRP A 23 -6.03 -10.19 -2.78
C TRP A 23 -7.46 -9.65 -2.60
N MET A 24 -8.39 -10.18 -3.40
CA MET A 24 -9.82 -9.80 -3.35
C MET A 24 -10.47 -10.09 -2.00
N GLU A 25 -10.01 -11.13 -1.31
CA GLU A 25 -10.48 -11.55 0.01
C GLU A 25 -9.31 -11.57 0.98
N GLU A 26 -9.61 -11.60 2.29
CA GLU A 26 -8.58 -11.68 3.31
C GLU A 26 -8.07 -13.13 3.45
N TYR A 27 -6.86 -13.36 2.95
CA TYR A 27 -6.17 -14.65 3.08
C TYR A 27 -5.08 -14.59 4.14
N LYS A 28 -4.82 -15.75 4.74
CA LYS A 28 -3.66 -15.90 5.62
C LYS A 28 -2.38 -15.91 4.78
N GLU A 29 -1.50 -14.96 5.06
CA GLU A 29 -0.18 -14.87 4.43
C GLU A 29 0.65 -16.12 4.71
N THR A 30 1.26 -16.67 3.66
CA THR A 30 2.18 -17.81 3.77
C THR A 30 3.61 -17.37 4.11
N ASP A 31 3.99 -16.18 3.64
CA ASP A 31 5.28 -15.52 3.90
C ASP A 31 5.01 -14.06 4.29
N LEU A 32 5.01 -13.77 5.58
CA LEU A 32 4.73 -12.43 6.08
C LEU A 32 5.79 -11.40 5.64
N HIS A 33 7.06 -11.78 5.58
CA HIS A 33 8.16 -10.86 5.25
C HIS A 33 8.57 -10.94 3.78
N HIS A 34 7.61 -11.27 2.92
CA HIS A 34 7.87 -11.39 1.50
C HIS A 34 8.48 -10.11 0.91
N ARG A 35 9.51 -10.29 0.08
CA ARG A 35 10.28 -9.18 -0.51
C ARG A 35 9.47 -8.30 -1.46
N HIS A 36 8.35 -8.77 -2.00
CA HIS A 36 7.49 -7.99 -2.88
C HIS A 36 6.36 -7.31 -2.10
N LEU A 37 6.07 -6.05 -2.44
CA LEU A 37 4.90 -5.31 -1.94
C LEU A 37 4.02 -4.87 -3.12
N SER A 38 3.71 -5.81 -4.02
CA SER A 38 3.04 -5.55 -5.30
C SER A 38 1.70 -4.82 -5.14
N HIS A 39 0.95 -5.14 -4.09
CA HIS A 39 -0.32 -4.48 -3.78
C HIS A 39 -0.17 -3.01 -3.38
N LEU A 40 1.05 -2.55 -3.04
CA LEU A 40 1.36 -1.14 -2.77
C LEU A 40 1.79 -0.37 -4.02
N PHE A 41 1.69 -0.95 -5.21
CA PHE A 41 1.96 -0.23 -6.46
C PHE A 41 1.16 1.07 -6.59
N GLY A 42 -0.10 1.06 -6.16
CA GLY A 42 -0.98 2.24 -6.17
C GLY A 42 -0.46 3.41 -5.32
N LEU A 43 0.41 3.13 -4.34
CA LEU A 43 1.11 4.14 -3.54
C LEU A 43 2.39 4.63 -4.21
N TYR A 44 3.22 3.71 -4.73
CA TYR A 44 4.41 4.06 -5.51
C TYR A 44 4.85 2.88 -6.40
N PRO A 45 5.16 3.12 -7.69
CA PRO A 45 5.20 4.41 -8.39
C PRO A 45 3.83 4.93 -8.89
N GLY A 46 2.73 4.26 -8.55
CA GLY A 46 1.38 4.73 -8.84
C GLY A 46 0.98 5.99 -8.09
N HIS A 47 -0.23 6.48 -8.36
CA HIS A 47 -0.78 7.71 -7.78
C HIS A 47 -2.26 7.55 -7.37
N ASP A 48 -2.73 6.30 -7.23
CA ASP A 48 -4.09 5.99 -6.81
C ASP A 48 -4.26 6.17 -5.30
N ILE A 49 -3.20 5.93 -4.52
CA ILE A 49 -3.17 6.09 -3.07
C ILE A 49 -2.34 7.33 -2.71
N SER A 50 -2.97 8.29 -2.04
CA SER A 50 -2.33 9.52 -1.58
C SER A 50 -2.83 9.90 -0.18
N PRO A 51 -1.97 10.34 0.75
CA PRO A 51 -2.41 10.81 2.07
C PRO A 51 -3.37 12.00 2.00
N MET A 52 -3.26 12.81 0.94
CA MET A 52 -4.12 14.00 0.76
C MET A 52 -5.49 13.64 0.18
N LYS A 53 -5.57 12.63 -0.69
CA LYS A 53 -6.81 12.27 -1.41
C LYS A 53 -7.52 11.05 -0.83
N THR A 54 -6.77 10.08 -0.33
CA THR A 54 -7.24 8.78 0.17
C THR A 54 -6.52 8.44 1.49
N PRO A 55 -6.72 9.25 2.56
CA PRO A 55 -5.98 9.10 3.80
C PRO A 55 -6.13 7.71 4.44
N GLU A 56 -7.31 7.10 4.37
CA GLU A 56 -7.56 5.77 4.94
C GLU A 56 -6.79 4.67 4.19
N LEU A 57 -6.72 4.73 2.86
CA LEU A 57 -5.89 3.81 2.07
C LEU A 57 -4.40 4.04 2.31
N ALA A 58 -3.98 5.29 2.54
CA ALA A 58 -2.59 5.61 2.86
C ALA A 58 -2.18 5.03 4.23
N LYS A 59 -3.06 5.10 5.24
CA LYS A 59 -2.86 4.44 6.54
C LYS A 59 -2.80 2.92 6.38
N ALA A 60 -3.69 2.34 5.57
CA ALA A 60 -3.70 0.90 5.33
C ALA A 60 -2.43 0.41 4.60
N ALA A 61 -1.94 1.19 3.64
CA ALA A 61 -0.67 0.93 2.97
C ALA A 61 0.52 1.01 3.94
N ALA A 62 0.54 2.00 4.84
CA ALA A 62 1.54 2.10 5.89
C ALA A 62 1.50 0.88 6.82
N LYS A 63 0.29 0.44 7.22
CA LYS A 63 0.13 -0.75 8.05
C LYS A 63 0.64 -2.02 7.35
N SER A 64 0.39 -2.15 6.06
CA SER A 64 0.89 -3.26 5.24
C SER A 64 2.42 -3.27 5.20
N PHE A 65 3.03 -2.10 5.07
CA PHE A 65 4.48 -1.94 5.12
C PHE A 65 5.06 -2.35 6.49
N GLU A 66 4.44 -1.91 7.59
CA GLU A 66 4.83 -2.32 8.95
C GLU A 66 4.81 -3.84 9.13
N ILE A 67 3.76 -4.50 8.62
CA ILE A 67 3.63 -5.97 8.69
C ILE A 67 4.69 -6.67 7.83
N ARG A 68 5.00 -6.15 6.64
CA ARG A 68 6.03 -6.71 5.73
C ARG A 68 7.46 -6.50 6.24
N GLY A 69 7.70 -5.49 7.08
CA GLY A 69 9.02 -5.13 7.59
C GLY A 69 9.93 -4.46 6.57
N ASP A 70 11.14 -4.06 6.99
CA ASP A 70 12.12 -3.31 6.18
C ASP A 70 13.23 -4.19 5.57
N ASP A 71 13.17 -5.51 5.77
CA ASP A 71 14.18 -6.44 5.28
C ASP A 71 13.91 -6.95 3.84
N GLY A 72 14.89 -7.62 3.24
CA GLY A 72 14.75 -8.22 1.90
C GLY A 72 15.96 -7.98 1.00
N THR A 73 15.77 -8.22 -0.30
CA THR A 73 16.82 -8.01 -1.31
C THR A 73 17.13 -6.53 -1.52
N GLY A 74 18.27 -6.20 -2.14
CA GLY A 74 18.68 -4.81 -2.37
C GLY A 74 17.62 -3.97 -3.12
N TRP A 75 16.98 -4.54 -4.15
CA TRP A 75 15.90 -3.86 -4.87
C TRP A 75 14.64 -3.70 -4.02
N SER A 76 14.35 -4.67 -3.14
CA SER A 76 13.18 -4.61 -2.25
C SER A 76 13.35 -3.47 -1.26
N LYS A 77 14.51 -3.37 -0.63
CA LYS A 77 14.88 -2.25 0.24
C LYS A 77 14.83 -0.91 -0.51
N ALA A 78 15.34 -0.84 -1.74
CA ALA A 78 15.26 0.37 -2.56
C ALA A 78 13.82 0.79 -2.85
N TRP A 79 12.92 -0.14 -3.15
CA TRP A 79 11.50 0.17 -3.31
C TRP A 79 10.87 0.62 -1.98
N LYS A 80 11.17 -0.09 -0.89
CA LYS A 80 10.74 0.21 0.46
C LYS A 80 11.17 1.60 0.93
N ILE A 81 12.28 2.16 0.48
CA ILE A 81 12.68 3.56 0.77
C ILE A 81 11.72 4.57 0.14
N ASN A 82 11.11 4.25 -1.01
CA ASN A 82 10.21 5.17 -1.71
C ASN A 82 8.79 5.21 -1.12
N LEU A 83 8.36 4.15 -0.42
CA LEU A 83 7.01 4.06 0.17
C LEU A 83 6.77 5.02 1.37
N PRO A 84 7.66 5.12 2.38
CA PRO A 84 7.51 6.03 3.52
C PRO A 84 7.54 7.49 3.14
N ARG A 85 8.21 7.84 2.03
CA ARG A 85 8.33 9.23 1.55
C ARG A 85 6.96 9.81 1.19
N VAL A 86 6.00 8.96 0.81
CA VAL A 86 4.61 9.36 0.57
C VAL A 86 3.85 9.58 1.89
N TYR A 87 4.20 8.91 2.99
CA TYR A 87 3.49 9.00 4.27
C TYR A 87 4.04 10.08 5.22
N SER A 88 5.37 10.24 5.27
CA SER A 88 6.06 11.14 6.22
C SER A 88 5.92 12.62 5.89
N MET A 89 5.79 13.01 4.61
CA MET A 89 5.67 14.44 4.25
C MET A 89 4.33 15.06 4.67
N VAL A 90 3.28 14.27 4.88
CA VAL A 90 1.94 14.78 5.24
C VAL A 90 1.69 14.69 6.74
N THR A 91 2.18 13.65 7.42
CA THR A 91 2.01 13.50 8.87
C THR A 91 2.90 14.43 9.70
N MET A 92 4.05 14.87 9.17
CA MET A 92 4.94 15.81 9.84
C MET A 92 4.49 17.28 9.74
N LEU A 93 3.49 17.58 8.90
CA LEU A 93 2.92 18.92 8.71
C LEU A 93 1.54 19.10 9.38
N ILE A 94 0.98 18.05 9.99
CA ILE A 94 -0.36 18.05 10.62
C ILE A 94 -0.27 17.68 12.13
N LYS A 95 0.93 17.81 12.71
CA LYS A 95 1.12 17.93 14.17
C LYS A 95 1.69 19.31 14.46
#